data_AF-A0A183L255-F1
#
_entry.id   AF-A0A183L255-F1
#
_cell.length_a   1.000
_cell.length_b   1.000
_cell.length_c   1.000
_cell.angle_alpha   90.00
_cell.angle_beta   90.00
_cell.angle_gamma   90.00
#
_symmetry.space_group_name_H-M   'P 1'
#
loop_
_entity.id
_entity.type
_entity.pdbx_description
1 polymer ?
#
loop_
_entity_poly.entity_id
_entity_poly.type
_entity_poly.pdbx_seq_one_letter_code
_entity_poly.pdbx_strand_id
1 'polypeptide(L)'
;LIALALIGLGVFLLVIRLPFVPVLLGEIAYLSHFLMFVVGGLLVVVCIIGFIGVSNGKSTLLLTFAWILFIILLIQFTTGILALCFSNILTEWLADRLMLTMQTLYFRDTDGVDAAVDHIQQKFKCCGSRSYRDWTDSIFQNYSKRNEILPYPNYPLVVPDSCCVRSVKSCGTLPHPSNVYNEVGVIYI
;
A
#
# COMPACT_ATOMS: atom_id res chain seq x y z
N LEU A 1 20.22 -18.33 2.42
CA LEU A 1 20.32 -17.22 1.44
C LEU A 1 19.04 -16.39 1.38
N ILE A 2 17.89 -16.98 1.03
CA ILE A 2 16.60 -16.27 0.93
C ILE A 2 16.26 -15.51 2.23
N ALA A 3 16.40 -16.17 3.39
CA ALA A 3 16.14 -15.53 4.68
C ALA A 3 17.05 -14.30 4.95
N LEU A 4 18.34 -14.38 4.60
CA LEU A 4 19.27 -13.26 4.73
C LEU A 4 18.91 -12.12 3.77
N ALA A 5 18.46 -12.44 2.56
CA ALA A 5 17.96 -11.44 1.61
C ALA A 5 16.70 -10.74 2.13
N LEU A 6 15.76 -11.48 2.75
CA LEU A 6 14.56 -10.91 3.37
C LEU A 6 14.90 -9.98 4.53
N ILE A 7 15.82 -10.38 5.41
CA ILE A 7 16.30 -9.54 6.52
C ILE A 7 16.97 -8.27 5.95
N GLY A 8 17.89 -8.45 4.99
CA GLY A 8 18.62 -7.33 4.38
C GLY A 8 17.68 -6.35 3.69
N LEU A 9 16.69 -6.84 2.94
CA LEU A 9 15.69 -6.01 2.28
C LEU A 9 14.76 -5.33 3.30
N GLY A 10 14.33 -6.03 4.35
CA GLY A 10 13.51 -5.46 5.43
C GLY A 10 14.23 -4.31 6.13
N VAL A 11 15.50 -4.50 6.53
CA VAL A 11 16.33 -3.46 7.14
C VAL A 11 16.58 -2.31 6.16
N PHE A 12 16.92 -2.60 4.91
CA PHE A 12 17.15 -1.59 3.88
C PHE A 12 15.91 -0.70 3.70
N LEU A 13 14.72 -1.29 3.59
CA LEU A 13 13.47 -0.55 3.43
C LEU A 13 13.10 0.22 4.70
N LEU A 14 13.35 -0.35 5.89
CA LEU A 14 13.12 0.32 7.16
C LEU A 14 14.04 1.56 7.31
N VAL A 15 15.32 1.44 7.00
CA VAL A 15 16.28 2.53 7.20
C VAL A 15 16.18 3.60 6.11
N ILE A 16 15.98 3.20 4.84
CA ILE A 16 16.13 4.12 3.69
C ILE A 16 14.78 4.60 3.17
N ARG A 17 13.70 3.82 3.30
CA ARG A 17 12.40 4.19 2.72
C ARG A 17 11.41 4.73 3.74
N LEU A 18 11.45 4.33 5.01
CA LEU A 18 10.57 4.93 6.03
C LEU A 18 10.69 6.45 6.18
N PRO A 19 11.88 7.08 6.15
CA PRO A 19 11.95 8.54 6.29
C PRO A 19 11.43 9.30 5.04
N PHE A 20 11.22 8.61 3.92
CA PHE A 20 10.75 9.19 2.65
C PHE A 20 9.32 8.77 2.27
N VAL A 21 8.75 7.77 2.95
CA VAL A 21 7.38 7.29 2.70
C VAL A 21 6.44 8.02 3.65
N PRO A 22 5.46 8.75 3.13
CA PRO A 22 4.59 9.60 3.92
C PRO A 22 3.65 8.83 4.85
N VAL A 23 3.27 9.50 5.92
CA VAL A 23 2.61 8.98 7.13
C VAL A 23 1.47 7.99 6.87
N LEU A 24 0.68 8.16 5.80
CA LEU A 24 -0.41 7.22 5.49
C LEU A 24 0.09 5.85 5.01
N LEU A 25 1.04 5.82 4.09
CA LEU A 25 1.72 4.60 3.67
C LEU A 25 2.76 4.19 4.70
N GLY A 26 3.26 5.13 5.52
CA GLY A 26 4.28 4.94 6.54
C GLY A 26 3.87 3.91 7.59
N GLU A 27 2.66 3.98 8.13
CA GLU A 27 2.14 2.99 9.11
C GLU A 27 2.05 1.57 8.52
N ILE A 28 1.45 1.43 7.33
CA ILE A 28 1.25 0.11 6.68
C ILE A 28 2.58 -0.44 6.14
N ALA A 29 3.42 0.41 5.58
CA ALA A 29 4.74 0.05 5.08
C ALA A 29 5.68 -0.29 6.24
N TYR A 30 5.66 0.45 7.35
CA TYR A 30 6.39 0.12 8.57
C TYR A 30 6.04 -1.28 9.04
N LEU A 31 4.75 -1.57 9.17
CA LEU A 31 4.29 -2.89 9.58
C LEU A 31 4.78 -3.97 8.60
N SER A 32 4.67 -3.73 7.30
CA SER A 32 5.09 -4.67 6.25
C SER A 32 6.61 -4.94 6.26
N HIS A 33 7.44 -3.90 6.35
CA HIS A 33 8.90 -4.03 6.40
C HIS A 33 9.37 -4.70 7.70
N PHE A 34 8.74 -4.35 8.82
CA PHE A 34 8.99 -4.99 10.11
C PHE A 34 8.66 -6.49 10.07
N LEU A 35 7.52 -6.87 9.48
CA LEU A 35 7.15 -8.26 9.28
C LEU A 35 8.17 -9.00 8.40
N MET A 36 8.68 -8.39 7.33
CA MET A 36 9.74 -9.00 6.50
C MET A 36 11.01 -9.31 7.30
N PHE A 37 11.42 -8.41 8.19
CA PHE A 37 12.56 -8.62 9.08
C PHE A 37 12.31 -9.79 10.05
N VAL A 38 11.16 -9.80 10.73
CA VAL A 38 10.80 -10.85 11.70
C VAL A 38 10.70 -12.22 11.04
N VAL A 39 9.99 -12.32 9.90
CA VAL A 39 9.86 -13.56 9.13
C VAL A 39 11.23 -14.05 8.65
N GLY A 40 12.07 -13.14 8.14
CA GLY A 40 13.44 -13.46 7.75
C GLY A 40 14.25 -14.05 8.91
N GLY A 41 14.16 -13.46 10.10
CA GLY A 41 14.82 -13.97 11.32
C GLY A 41 14.35 -15.37 11.71
N LEU A 42 13.03 -15.60 11.71
CA LEU A 42 12.45 -16.92 12.00
C LEU A 42 12.93 -17.99 11.00
N LEU A 43 12.99 -17.66 9.72
CA LEU A 43 13.48 -18.59 8.69
C LEU A 43 14.96 -18.97 8.91
N VAL A 44 15.81 -18.05 9.36
CA VAL A 44 17.22 -18.36 9.68
C VAL A 44 17.28 -19.40 10.81
N VAL A 45 16.51 -19.20 11.89
CA VAL A 45 16.48 -20.13 13.03
C VAL A 45 16.04 -21.53 12.58
N VAL A 46 14.94 -21.60 11.80
CA VAL A 46 14.42 -22.88 11.27
C VAL A 46 15.45 -23.57 10.36
N CYS A 47 16.17 -22.82 9.52
CA CYS A 47 17.25 -23.35 8.68
C CYS A 47 18.42 -23.91 9.51
N ILE A 48 18.81 -23.23 10.60
CA ILE A 48 19.89 -23.69 11.49
C ILE A 48 19.50 -25.02 12.15
N ILE A 49 18.27 -25.14 12.66
CA ILE A 49 17.76 -26.38 13.26
C ILE A 49 17.81 -27.52 12.23
N GLY A 50 17.36 -27.28 11.00
CA GLY A 50 17.42 -28.25 9.92
C GLY A 50 18.86 -28.68 9.60
N PHE A 51 19.77 -27.71 9.45
CA PHE A 51 21.19 -27.97 9.14
C PHE A 51 21.88 -28.79 10.24
N ILE A 52 21.71 -28.40 11.51
CA ILE A 52 22.26 -29.14 12.66
C ILE A 52 21.66 -30.53 12.75
N GLY A 53 20.35 -30.68 12.50
CA GLY A 53 19.65 -31.96 12.50
C GLY A 53 20.23 -32.96 11.49
N VAL A 54 20.47 -32.49 10.27
CA VAL A 54 21.11 -33.29 9.21
C VAL A 54 22.57 -33.60 9.53
N SER A 55 23.36 -32.58 9.89
CA SER A 55 24.80 -32.74 10.12
C SER A 55 25.13 -33.67 11.30
N ASN A 56 24.27 -33.74 12.32
CA ASN A 56 24.47 -34.61 13.48
C ASN A 56 23.71 -35.94 13.39
N GLY A 57 22.97 -36.19 12.30
CA GLY A 57 22.13 -37.39 12.16
C GLY A 57 21.05 -37.53 13.24
N LYS A 58 20.64 -36.42 13.88
CA LYS A 58 19.70 -36.45 15.01
C LYS A 58 18.26 -36.44 14.48
N SER A 59 17.65 -37.62 14.39
CA SER A 59 16.27 -37.80 13.91
C SER A 59 15.24 -36.95 14.66
N THR A 60 15.42 -36.70 15.96
CA THR A 60 14.53 -35.84 16.74
C THR A 60 14.53 -34.39 16.25
N LEU A 61 15.70 -33.82 15.90
CA LEU A 61 15.79 -32.46 15.37
C LEU A 61 15.14 -32.38 13.97
N LEU A 62 15.35 -33.40 13.15
CA LEU A 62 14.74 -33.47 11.82
C LEU A 62 13.20 -33.58 11.91
N LEU A 63 12.69 -34.35 12.88
CA LEU A 63 11.27 -34.44 13.16
C LEU A 63 10.69 -33.10 13.62
N THR A 64 11.38 -32.37 14.51
CA THR A 64 10.94 -31.03 14.92
C THR A 64 10.91 -30.05 13.75
N PHE A 65 11.90 -30.09 12.86
CA PHE A 65 11.92 -29.28 11.64
C PHE A 65 10.72 -29.60 10.74
N ALA A 66 10.42 -30.89 10.53
CA ALA A 66 9.27 -31.31 9.74
C ALA A 66 7.93 -30.81 10.32
N TRP A 67 7.75 -30.90 11.64
CA TRP A 67 6.56 -30.39 12.31
C TRP A 67 6.41 -28.87 12.18
N ILE A 68 7.50 -28.11 12.35
CA ILE A 68 7.48 -26.66 12.15
C ILE A 68 7.05 -26.30 10.73
N LEU A 69 7.61 -26.98 9.71
CA LEU A 69 7.21 -26.75 8.32
C LEU A 69 5.75 -27.12 8.06
N PHE A 70 5.27 -28.21 8.65
CA PHE A 70 3.87 -28.63 8.52
C PHE A 70 2.92 -27.58 9.12
N ILE A 71 3.23 -27.03 10.31
CA ILE A 71 2.43 -25.97 10.92
C ILE A 71 2.44 -24.70 10.06
N ILE A 72 3.61 -24.29 9.55
CA ILE A 72 3.73 -23.13 8.65
C ILE A 72 2.88 -23.35 7.39
N LEU A 73 2.87 -24.55 6.83
CA LEU A 73 2.06 -24.89 5.66
C LEU A 73 0.56 -24.75 5.95
N LEU A 74 0.09 -25.22 7.11
CA LEU A 74 -1.31 -25.06 7.51
C LEU A 74 -1.69 -23.59 7.71
N ILE A 75 -0.82 -22.78 8.32
CA ILE A 75 -1.04 -21.34 8.48
C ILE A 75 -1.09 -20.65 7.11
N GLN A 76 -0.19 -21.00 6.19
CA GLN A 76 -0.18 -20.42 4.84
C GLN A 76 -1.44 -20.81 4.05
N PHE A 77 -1.86 -22.07 4.14
CA PHE A 77 -3.06 -22.56 3.48
C PHE A 77 -4.31 -21.86 3.99
N THR A 78 -4.48 -21.78 5.32
CA THR A 78 -5.60 -21.08 5.95
C THR A 78 -5.60 -19.58 5.64
N THR A 79 -4.43 -18.93 5.69
CA THR A 79 -4.29 -17.51 5.30
C THR A 79 -4.66 -17.29 3.84
N GLY A 80 -4.26 -18.19 2.93
CA GLY A 80 -4.63 -18.13 1.52
C GLY A 80 -6.15 -18.25 1.30
N ILE A 81 -6.81 -19.17 1.98
CA ILE A 81 -8.27 -19.30 1.93
C ILE A 81 -8.95 -18.04 2.48
N LEU A 82 -8.51 -17.54 3.64
CA LEU A 82 -9.06 -16.34 4.24
C LEU A 82 -8.87 -15.12 3.32
N ALA A 83 -7.72 -14.98 2.68
CA ALA A 83 -7.47 -13.89 1.74
C ALA A 83 -8.47 -13.91 0.57
N LEU A 84 -8.83 -15.09 0.07
CA LEU A 84 -9.83 -15.24 -1.00
C LEU A 84 -11.26 -15.00 -0.51
N CYS A 85 -11.64 -15.52 0.65
CA CYS A 85 -13.00 -15.35 1.18
C CYS A 85 -13.30 -13.90 1.59
N PHE A 86 -12.30 -13.20 2.11
CA PHE A 86 -12.44 -11.85 2.64
C PHE A 86 -11.88 -10.76 1.71
N SER A 87 -11.54 -11.08 0.46
CA SER A 87 -10.91 -10.10 -0.45
C SER A 87 -11.78 -8.85 -0.62
N ASN A 88 -13.08 -9.03 -0.92
CA ASN A 88 -14.01 -7.92 -1.11
C ASN A 88 -14.16 -7.02 0.13
N ILE A 89 -14.19 -7.61 1.33
CA ILE A 89 -14.32 -6.85 2.58
C ILE A 89 -13.03 -6.05 2.83
N LEU A 90 -11.88 -6.66 2.57
CA LEU A 90 -10.59 -5.98 2.69
C LEU A 90 -10.46 -4.84 1.68
N THR A 91 -10.88 -5.03 0.43
CA THR A 91 -10.81 -3.97 -0.59
C THR A 91 -11.73 -2.81 -0.27
N GLU A 92 -12.95 -3.06 0.22
CA GLU A 92 -13.83 -1.98 0.67
C GLU A 92 -13.24 -1.20 1.84
N TRP A 93 -12.69 -1.89 2.83
CA TRP A 93 -12.05 -1.26 3.98
C TRP A 93 -10.84 -0.40 3.57
N LEU A 94 -10.01 -0.91 2.65
CA LEU A 94 -8.89 -0.16 2.06
C LEU A 94 -9.38 1.06 1.28
N ALA A 95 -10.45 0.90 0.50
CA ALA A 95 -11.05 1.99 -0.26
C ALA A 95 -11.56 3.11 0.66
N ASP A 96 -12.25 2.77 1.74
CA ASP A 96 -12.75 3.76 2.70
C ASP A 96 -11.61 4.47 3.43
N ARG A 97 -10.53 3.75 3.79
CA ARG A 97 -9.34 4.34 4.40
C ARG A 97 -8.61 5.30 3.47
N LEU A 98 -8.44 4.92 2.21
CA LEU A 98 -7.84 5.79 1.20
C LEU A 98 -8.72 7.03 0.97
N MET A 99 -10.04 6.85 0.90
CA MET A 99 -11.00 7.94 0.72
C MET A 99 -10.96 8.95 1.87
N LEU A 100 -10.98 8.46 3.12
CA LEU A 100 -10.88 9.33 4.28
C LEU A 100 -9.57 10.12 4.28
N THR A 101 -8.47 9.48 3.89
CA THR A 101 -7.17 10.15 3.89
C THR A 101 -7.08 11.25 2.85
N MET A 102 -7.43 10.96 1.59
CA MET A 102 -7.40 11.97 0.55
C MET A 102 -8.36 13.13 0.85
N GLN A 103 -9.48 12.88 1.53
CA GLN A 103 -10.43 13.94 1.85
C GLN A 103 -9.95 14.83 3.00
N THR A 104 -9.25 14.28 3.99
CA THR A 104 -8.98 14.96 5.28
C THR A 104 -7.52 15.38 5.50
N LEU A 105 -6.57 14.77 4.79
CA LEU A 105 -5.14 14.97 5.01
C LEU A 105 -4.42 15.53 3.77
N TYR A 106 -4.92 15.24 2.57
CA TYR A 106 -4.38 15.83 1.35
C TYR A 106 -4.55 17.36 1.38
N PHE A 107 -3.51 18.09 1.00
CA PHE A 107 -3.41 19.56 1.05
C PHE A 107 -3.32 20.18 2.46
N ARG A 108 -3.15 19.36 3.51
CA ARG A 108 -3.04 19.84 4.91
C ARG A 108 -1.59 20.12 5.36
N ASP A 109 -0.64 20.15 4.42
CA ASP A 109 0.81 20.21 4.72
C ASP A 109 1.22 19.12 5.73
N THR A 110 0.58 17.95 5.60
CA THR A 110 0.93 16.77 6.40
C THR A 110 2.04 16.04 5.68
N ASP A 111 3.16 15.82 6.37
CA ASP A 111 4.43 15.39 5.79
C ASP A 111 4.25 14.24 4.77
N GLY A 112 4.34 14.64 3.51
CA GLY A 112 4.33 13.84 2.28
C GLY A 112 3.01 13.13 1.91
N VAL A 113 1.89 13.34 2.61
CA VAL A 113 0.61 12.69 2.24
C VAL A 113 0.23 12.97 0.79
N ASP A 114 0.44 14.21 0.35
CA ASP A 114 0.19 14.64 -1.03
C ASP A 114 1.03 13.83 -2.02
N ALA A 115 2.33 13.71 -1.77
CA ALA A 115 3.25 12.91 -2.58
C ALA A 115 2.87 11.41 -2.61
N ALA A 116 2.33 10.87 -1.52
CA ALA A 116 1.83 9.50 -1.48
C ALA A 116 0.64 9.30 -2.40
N VAL A 117 -0.37 10.16 -2.23
CA VAL A 117 -1.61 10.09 -2.99
C VAL A 117 -1.29 10.28 -4.47
N ASP A 118 -0.46 11.25 -4.80
CA ASP A 118 0.02 11.48 -6.17
C ASP A 118 0.76 10.27 -6.73
N HIS A 119 1.63 9.65 -5.94
CA HIS A 119 2.37 8.46 -6.35
C HIS A 119 1.43 7.28 -6.60
N ILE A 120 0.48 7.01 -5.70
CA ILE A 120 -0.52 5.95 -5.88
C ILE A 120 -1.31 6.17 -7.17
N GLN A 121 -1.81 7.39 -7.38
CA GLN A 121 -2.61 7.74 -8.57
C GLN A 121 -1.83 7.53 -9.86
N GLN A 122 -0.58 8.00 -9.91
CA GLN A 122 0.26 7.84 -11.08
C GLN A 122 0.74 6.40 -11.29
N LYS A 123 0.98 5.65 -10.21
CA LYS A 123 1.50 4.27 -10.24
C LYS A 123 0.42 3.28 -10.67
N PHE A 124 -0.77 3.42 -10.11
CA PHE A 124 -1.92 2.54 -10.37
C PHE A 124 -2.86 3.09 -11.44
N LYS A 125 -2.56 4.27 -12.00
CA LYS A 125 -3.37 4.87 -13.07
C LYS A 125 -4.82 5.03 -12.64
N CYS A 126 -5.02 5.51 -11.42
CA CYS A 126 -6.31 5.73 -10.77
C CYS A 126 -6.49 7.20 -10.38
N CYS A 127 -7.72 7.62 -10.12
CA CYS A 127 -8.01 8.93 -9.55
C CYS A 127 -9.08 8.79 -8.48
N GLY A 128 -8.76 9.22 -7.26
CA GLY A 128 -9.57 8.96 -6.07
C GLY A 128 -9.46 7.51 -5.57
N SER A 129 -10.40 7.12 -4.71
CA SER A 129 -10.42 5.77 -4.13
C SER A 129 -11.22 4.81 -5.00
N ARG A 130 -12.47 5.17 -5.29
CA ARG A 130 -13.41 4.47 -6.18
C ARG A 130 -13.64 5.24 -7.46
N SER A 131 -13.58 6.58 -7.42
CA SER A 131 -13.80 7.43 -8.57
C SER A 131 -13.11 8.79 -8.40
N TYR A 132 -12.81 9.47 -9.51
CA TYR A 132 -12.33 10.85 -9.48
C TYR A 132 -13.32 11.80 -8.78
N ARG A 133 -14.59 11.40 -8.66
CA ARG A 133 -15.63 12.14 -7.93
C ARG A 133 -15.42 12.16 -6.42
N ASP A 134 -14.63 11.25 -5.86
CA ASP A 134 -14.42 11.19 -4.42
C ASP A 134 -13.69 12.43 -3.88
N TRP A 135 -13.05 13.20 -4.76
CA TRP A 135 -12.45 14.50 -4.47
C TRP A 135 -13.48 15.59 -4.12
N THR A 136 -14.77 15.40 -4.44
CA THR A 136 -15.83 16.41 -4.25
C THR A 136 -15.96 16.90 -2.80
N ASP A 137 -15.70 16.03 -1.83
CA ASP A 137 -15.84 16.32 -0.40
C ASP A 137 -14.48 16.51 0.30
N SER A 138 -13.41 16.73 -0.46
CA SER A 138 -12.06 16.91 0.07
C SER A 138 -11.77 18.36 0.53
N ILE A 139 -10.84 18.51 1.48
CA ILE A 139 -10.31 19.83 1.87
C ILE A 139 -9.68 20.55 0.67
N PHE A 140 -8.97 19.81 -0.20
CA PHE A 140 -8.38 20.32 -1.44
C PHE A 140 -9.41 20.98 -2.35
N GLN A 141 -10.57 20.35 -2.50
CA GLN A 141 -11.67 20.86 -3.31
C GLN A 141 -12.28 22.13 -2.71
N ASN A 142 -12.43 22.20 -1.38
CA ASN A 142 -12.89 23.41 -0.69
C ASN A 142 -11.89 24.57 -0.83
N TYR A 143 -10.59 24.28 -0.77
CA TYR A 143 -9.54 25.27 -1.04
C TYR A 143 -9.58 25.76 -2.49
N SER A 144 -9.72 24.85 -3.45
CA SER A 144 -9.77 25.18 -4.88
C SER A 144 -10.96 26.07 -5.23
N LYS A 145 -12.12 25.81 -4.62
CA LYS A 145 -13.31 26.67 -4.74
C LYS A 145 -13.07 28.09 -4.20
N ARG A 146 -12.44 28.22 -3.04
CA ARG A 146 -12.21 29.54 -2.39
C ARG A 146 -11.27 30.42 -3.21
N ASN A 147 -10.27 29.84 -3.86
CA ASN A 147 -9.24 30.59 -4.60
C ASN A 147 -9.54 30.73 -6.09
N GLU A 148 -10.79 30.51 -6.52
CA GLU A 148 -11.23 30.64 -7.92
C GLU A 148 -10.37 29.85 -8.93
N ILE A 149 -9.76 28.73 -8.49
CA ILE A 149 -9.00 27.83 -9.37
C ILE A 149 -9.94 27.11 -10.37
N LEU A 150 -11.25 27.17 -10.11
CA LEU A 150 -12.30 26.68 -10.99
C LEU A 150 -12.42 27.58 -12.23
N PRO A 151 -11.92 27.13 -13.41
CA PRO A 151 -11.94 27.96 -14.62
C PRO A 151 -13.35 28.03 -15.23
N TYR A 152 -14.28 27.17 -14.79
CA TYR A 152 -15.57 26.98 -15.41
C TYR A 152 -16.72 27.02 -14.39
N PRO A 153 -17.71 27.91 -14.55
CA PRO A 153 -18.79 28.09 -13.58
C PRO A 153 -19.75 26.89 -13.47
N ASN A 154 -19.76 26.00 -14.48
CA ASN A 154 -20.66 24.84 -14.54
C ASN A 154 -19.99 23.50 -14.19
N TYR A 155 -18.69 23.48 -13.87
CA TYR A 155 -17.98 22.27 -13.47
C TYR A 155 -17.24 22.52 -12.17
N PRO A 156 -17.84 22.17 -11.02
CA PRO A 156 -17.31 22.59 -9.73
C PRO A 156 -16.18 21.69 -9.23
N LEU A 157 -15.78 20.62 -9.92
CA LEU A 157 -14.85 19.60 -9.43
C LEU A 157 -13.42 19.87 -9.93
N VAL A 158 -12.45 19.94 -9.01
CA VAL A 158 -11.02 19.91 -9.30
C VAL A 158 -10.41 18.64 -8.72
N VAL A 159 -9.46 18.06 -9.43
CA VAL A 159 -8.63 16.95 -8.95
C VAL A 159 -7.15 17.34 -9.03
N PRO A 160 -6.26 16.65 -8.30
CA PRO A 160 -4.81 16.83 -8.48
C PRO A 160 -4.34 16.50 -9.90
N ASP A 161 -3.26 17.15 -10.36
CA ASP A 161 -2.67 16.85 -11.68
C ASP A 161 -2.10 15.42 -11.76
N SER A 162 -1.83 14.77 -10.63
CA SER A 162 -1.46 13.35 -10.56
C SER A 162 -2.56 12.39 -11.04
N CYS A 163 -3.83 12.84 -11.06
CA CYS A 163 -4.94 12.12 -11.69
C CYS A 163 -4.92 12.15 -13.22
N CYS A 164 -4.12 13.01 -13.84
CA CYS A 164 -4.16 13.21 -15.29
C CYS A 164 -3.43 12.10 -16.06
N VAL A 165 -4.05 11.66 -17.15
CA VAL A 165 -3.50 10.63 -18.05
C VAL A 165 -2.20 11.10 -18.70
N ARG A 166 -2.09 12.40 -18.98
CA ARG A 166 -0.90 13.06 -19.53
C ARG A 166 -0.36 14.06 -18.51
N SER A 167 0.96 14.18 -18.43
CA SER A 167 1.65 15.13 -17.55
C SER A 167 1.57 16.57 -18.09
N VAL A 168 0.35 17.11 -18.11
CA VAL A 168 0.05 18.50 -18.49
C VAL A 168 -0.25 19.28 -17.22
N LYS A 169 0.38 20.44 -17.04
CA LYS A 169 0.11 21.32 -15.90
C LYS A 169 -1.34 21.78 -15.91
N SER A 170 -1.97 21.79 -14.73
CA SER A 170 -3.35 22.24 -14.52
C SER A 170 -4.36 21.47 -15.37
N CYS A 171 -4.11 20.20 -15.66
CA CYS A 171 -5.08 19.35 -16.33
C CYS A 171 -6.24 18.97 -15.37
N GLY A 172 -5.96 18.89 -14.07
CA GLY A 172 -6.95 18.54 -13.05
C GLY A 172 -8.02 19.61 -12.77
N THR A 173 -7.90 20.80 -13.36
CA THR A 173 -8.89 21.89 -13.20
C THR A 173 -10.18 21.66 -13.99
N LEU A 174 -10.16 20.77 -14.98
CA LEU A 174 -11.35 20.34 -15.73
C LEU A 174 -11.31 18.80 -15.90
N PRO A 175 -11.66 18.06 -14.84
CA PRO A 175 -11.65 16.60 -14.89
C PRO A 175 -12.73 16.09 -15.83
N HIS A 176 -12.32 15.30 -16.81
CA HIS A 176 -13.16 14.62 -17.79
C HIS A 176 -12.75 13.14 -17.88
N PRO A 177 -13.69 12.19 -18.08
CA PRO A 177 -13.35 10.77 -18.17
C PRO A 177 -12.29 10.39 -19.22
N SER A 178 -11.97 11.29 -20.16
CA SER A 178 -10.94 11.09 -21.18
C SER A 178 -9.57 11.71 -20.85
N ASN A 179 -9.46 12.58 -19.84
CA ASN A 179 -8.20 13.23 -19.46
C ASN A 179 -7.71 12.84 -18.06
N VAL A 180 -8.58 12.32 -17.20
CA VAL A 180 -8.23 11.77 -15.89
C VAL A 180 -8.39 10.25 -15.87
N TYR A 181 -7.62 9.61 -14.99
CA TYR A 181 -7.78 8.19 -14.72
C TYR A 181 -9.17 7.89 -14.16
N ASN A 182 -9.80 6.83 -14.67
CA ASN A 182 -11.12 6.38 -14.21
C ASN A 182 -11.09 4.96 -13.62
N GLU A 183 -9.88 4.40 -13.43
CA GLU A 183 -9.69 3.13 -12.75
C GLU A 183 -9.86 3.30 -11.24
N VAL A 184 -10.40 2.26 -10.60
CA VAL A 184 -10.52 2.20 -9.13
C VAL A 184 -9.11 2.16 -8.53
N GLY A 185 -8.86 2.98 -7.51
CA GLY A 185 -7.57 3.03 -6.84
C GLY A 185 -7.27 1.82 -5.95
N VAL A 186 -8.22 0.89 -5.83
CA VAL A 186 -8.09 -0.35 -5.05
C VAL A 186 -8.29 -1.55 -5.98
N ILE A 187 -7.35 -2.49 -5.91
CA ILE A 187 -7.37 -3.73 -6.69
C ILE A 187 -8.34 -4.71 -6.05
N TYR A 188 -9.39 -5.10 -6.78
CA TYR A 188 -10.23 -6.26 -6.42
C TYR A 188 -9.47 -7.54 -6.79
N ILE A 189 -9.17 -8.37 -5.78
CA ILE A 189 -8.45 -9.65 -5.90
C ILE A 189 -9.46 -10.80 -5.86
#